data_AF-A6QV84-F1
#
_entry.id   AF-A6QV84-F1
#
_cell.length_a   1.000
_cell.length_b   1.000
_cell.length_c   1.000
_cell.angle_alpha   90.00
_cell.angle_beta   90.00
_cell.angle_gamma   90.00
#
_symmetry.space_group_name_H-M   'P 1'
#
loop_
_entity.id
_entity.type
_entity.pdbx_description
1 polymer ?
#
loop_
_entity_poly.entity_id
_entity_poly.type
_entity_poly.pdbx_seq_one_letter_code
_entity_poly.pdbx_strand_id
1 'polypeptide(L)'
;MPRFIVIVLADAEAESGAMPTTEQFADMATFNEELVKAGVMVSGEGLLPSSRDGYRLSFSSTADPTVVKGPLENPALSGWWVIKTKDVDEALEWCQKIPFKSGGVELRRIAEADDFGAEFTDELKAREEAMRGEAR
;
A
#
# COMPACT_ATOMS: atom_id res chain seq x y z
N MET A 1 7.82 -8.21 14.80
CA MET A 1 7.10 -6.94 14.57
C MET A 1 6.32 -7.09 13.30
N PRO A 2 4.97 -7.10 13.38
CA PRO A 2 4.10 -7.22 12.22
C PRO A 2 4.35 -6.09 11.22
N ARG A 3 4.06 -6.37 9.96
CA ARG A 3 4.03 -5.35 8.92
C ARG A 3 2.60 -4.97 8.61
N PHE A 4 2.39 -3.71 8.29
CA PHE A 4 1.12 -3.19 7.85
C PHE A 4 1.30 -2.49 6.50
N ILE A 5 0.31 -2.62 5.63
CA ILE A 5 0.16 -1.77 4.46
C ILE A 5 -0.80 -0.64 4.81
N VAL A 6 -0.42 0.58 4.46
CA VAL A 6 -1.25 1.78 4.47
C VAL A 6 -1.57 2.10 3.03
N ILE A 7 -2.82 1.93 2.63
CA ILE A 7 -3.28 2.13 1.26
C ILE A 7 -3.92 3.51 1.19
N VAL A 8 -3.42 4.39 0.32
CA VAL A 8 -4.00 5.71 0.11
C VAL A 8 -5.15 5.60 -0.87
N LEU A 9 -6.35 5.97 -0.42
CA LEU A 9 -7.56 5.96 -1.23
C LEU A 9 -7.54 7.19 -2.15
N ALA A 10 -7.70 6.96 -3.45
CA ALA A 10 -7.82 8.04 -4.40
C ALA A 10 -9.19 8.72 -4.26
N ASP A 11 -9.21 10.04 -4.26
CA ASP A 11 -10.41 10.86 -4.43
C ASP A 11 -10.46 11.44 -5.85
N ALA A 12 -11.49 12.25 -6.11
CA ALA A 12 -11.66 12.87 -7.43
C ALA A 12 -10.49 13.80 -7.81
N GLU A 13 -9.83 14.41 -6.83
CA GLU A 13 -8.67 15.27 -7.07
C GLU A 13 -7.45 14.43 -7.48
N ALA A 14 -7.17 13.34 -6.75
CA ALA A 14 -6.10 12.41 -7.07
C ALA A 14 -6.26 11.79 -8.47
N GLU A 15 -7.49 11.50 -8.91
CA GLU A 15 -7.76 10.96 -10.25
C GLU A 15 -7.81 12.02 -11.36
N SER A 16 -7.92 13.31 -11.01
CA SER A 16 -7.97 14.42 -11.98
C SER A 16 -6.64 14.69 -12.69
N GLY A 17 -5.53 14.18 -12.14
CA GLY A 17 -4.18 14.51 -12.59
C GLY A 17 -3.65 15.85 -12.08
N ALA A 18 -4.34 16.47 -11.12
CA ALA A 18 -3.79 17.57 -10.34
C ALA A 18 -2.49 17.12 -9.65
N MET A 19 -1.43 17.92 -9.80
CA MET A 19 -0.15 17.65 -9.16
C MET A 19 -0.13 18.23 -7.74
N PRO A 20 0.50 17.54 -6.77
CA PRO A 20 0.68 18.10 -5.44
C PRO A 20 1.46 19.43 -5.50
N THR A 21 1.14 20.34 -4.58
CA THR A 21 1.86 21.60 -4.39
C THR A 21 3.24 21.35 -3.75
N THR A 22 4.14 22.34 -3.84
CA THR A 22 5.45 22.27 -3.17
C THR A 22 5.32 22.07 -1.66
N GLU A 23 4.32 22.67 -1.02
CA GLU A 23 4.04 22.49 0.41
C GLU A 23 3.60 21.06 0.72
N GLN A 24 2.69 20.49 -0.08
CA GLN A 24 2.28 19.09 0.08
C GLN A 24 3.44 18.12 -0.09
N PHE A 25 4.36 18.39 -1.03
CA PHE A 25 5.59 17.60 -1.17
C PHE A 25 6.52 17.73 0.05
N ALA A 26 6.69 18.94 0.59
CA ALA A 26 7.55 19.18 1.75
C ALA A 26 7.01 18.52 3.03
N ASP A 27 5.70 18.62 3.26
CA ASP A 27 5.02 17.97 4.38
C ASP A 27 5.16 16.44 4.28
N MET A 28 4.95 15.89 3.07
CA MET A 28 5.08 14.45 2.83
C MET A 28 6.52 13.97 3.00
N ALA A 29 7.50 14.74 2.53
CA ALA A 29 8.92 14.45 2.71
C ALA A 29 9.30 14.41 4.19
N THR A 30 8.83 15.40 4.97
CA THR A 30 9.06 15.47 6.42
C THR A 30 8.49 14.23 7.13
N PHE A 31 7.25 13.86 6.82
CA PHE A 31 6.62 12.66 7.38
C PHE A 31 7.37 11.37 7.02
N ASN A 32 7.76 11.20 5.75
CA ASN A 32 8.55 10.04 5.32
C ASN A 32 9.92 9.99 6.02
N GLU A 33 10.59 11.14 6.21
CA GLU A 33 11.84 11.20 6.97
C GLU A 33 11.67 10.75 8.41
N GLU A 34 10.57 11.11 9.08
CA GLU A 34 10.27 10.66 10.43
C GLU A 34 10.08 9.14 10.50
N LEU A 35 9.33 8.56 9.57
CA LEU A 35 9.14 7.11 9.47
C LEU A 35 10.47 6.37 9.26
N VAL A 36 11.34 6.89 8.38
CA VAL A 36 12.66 6.32 8.10
C VAL A 36 13.58 6.45 9.30
N LYS A 37 13.66 7.63 9.93
CA LYS A 37 14.48 7.86 11.13
C LYS A 37 14.05 6.97 12.30
N ALA A 38 12.74 6.66 12.41
CA ALA A 38 12.20 5.73 13.40
C ALA A 38 12.43 4.25 13.06
N GLY A 39 12.91 3.93 11.84
CA GLY A 39 13.05 2.54 11.37
C GLY A 39 11.71 1.84 11.11
N VAL A 40 10.64 2.62 10.93
CA VAL A 40 9.26 2.13 10.75
C VAL A 40 8.94 1.92 9.28
N MET A 41 9.44 2.78 8.39
CA MET A 41 9.20 2.64 6.94
C MET A 41 9.93 1.41 6.39
N VAL A 42 9.20 0.53 5.70
CA VAL A 42 9.79 -0.55 4.88
C VAL A 42 9.90 -0.09 3.43
N SER A 43 8.83 0.49 2.90
CA SER A 43 8.75 1.06 1.55
C SER A 43 7.50 1.91 1.41
N GLY A 44 7.42 2.76 0.38
CA GLY A 44 6.20 3.50 0.08
C GLY A 44 6.35 4.32 -1.19
N GLU A 45 5.29 4.42 -1.97
CA GLU A 45 5.30 5.03 -3.29
C GLU A 45 3.95 5.71 -3.59
N GLY A 46 4.01 6.80 -4.35
CA GLY A 46 2.84 7.42 -4.97
C GLY A 46 2.46 6.72 -6.27
N LEU A 47 1.18 6.66 -6.58
CA LEU A 47 0.67 6.13 -7.85
C LEU A 47 0.20 7.28 -8.73
N LEU A 48 0.36 7.11 -10.05
CA LEU A 48 -0.24 8.02 -11.03
C LEU A 48 -1.77 7.81 -11.07
N PRO A 49 -2.54 8.82 -11.49
CA PRO A 49 -3.98 8.68 -11.72
C PRO A 49 -4.29 7.46 -12.61
N SER A 50 -5.30 6.69 -12.23
CA SER A 50 -5.66 5.48 -12.97
C SER A 50 -6.12 5.75 -14.41
N SER A 51 -6.63 6.96 -14.67
CA SER A 51 -7.00 7.46 -16.00
C SER A 51 -5.82 7.52 -16.98
N ARG A 52 -4.59 7.65 -16.48
CA ARG A 52 -3.37 7.70 -17.29
C ARG A 52 -2.92 6.30 -17.69
N ASP A 53 -2.46 5.52 -16.72
CA ASP A 53 -1.83 4.20 -16.91
C ASP A 53 -2.37 3.13 -15.93
N GLY A 54 -3.62 3.24 -15.49
CA GLY A 54 -4.28 2.29 -14.58
C GLY A 54 -5.14 1.25 -15.30
N TYR A 55 -5.05 0.00 -14.83
CA TYR A 55 -5.82 -1.13 -15.35
C TYR A 55 -6.30 -2.02 -14.20
N ARG A 56 -7.57 -2.45 -14.24
CA ARG A 56 -8.14 -3.43 -13.30
C ARG A 56 -8.42 -4.73 -14.04
N LEU A 57 -7.89 -5.81 -13.50
CA LEU A 57 -8.09 -7.16 -14.01
C LEU A 57 -9.03 -7.93 -13.08
N SER A 58 -10.03 -8.58 -13.67
CA SER A 58 -10.95 -9.47 -12.96
C SER A 58 -10.78 -10.89 -13.47
N PHE A 59 -10.67 -11.85 -12.55
CA PHE A 59 -10.45 -13.26 -12.85
C PHE A 59 -11.68 -14.08 -12.48
N SER A 60 -11.95 -15.14 -13.26
CA SER A 60 -13.01 -16.11 -12.98
C SER A 60 -12.51 -17.52 -13.25
N SER A 61 -13.20 -18.53 -12.75
CA SER A 61 -12.85 -19.93 -13.00
C SER A 61 -13.26 -20.44 -14.39
N THR A 62 -14.10 -19.71 -15.11
CA THR A 62 -14.76 -20.19 -16.33
C THR A 62 -14.50 -19.35 -17.57
N ALA A 63 -13.88 -18.18 -17.42
CA ALA A 63 -13.59 -17.26 -18.52
C ALA A 63 -12.23 -16.60 -18.36
N ASP A 64 -11.69 -16.15 -19.49
CA ASP A 64 -10.43 -15.42 -19.56
C ASP A 64 -10.48 -14.13 -18.71
N PRO A 65 -9.31 -13.63 -18.24
CA PRO A 65 -9.25 -12.40 -17.47
C PRO A 65 -9.86 -11.23 -18.22
N THR A 66 -10.74 -10.48 -17.55
CA THR A 66 -11.31 -9.24 -18.09
C THR A 66 -10.42 -8.07 -17.69
N VAL A 67 -10.07 -7.21 -18.65
CA VAL A 67 -9.24 -6.02 -18.43
C VAL A 67 -10.08 -4.75 -18.60
N VAL A 68 -10.05 -3.87 -17.60
CA VAL A 68 -10.69 -2.55 -17.62
C VAL A 68 -9.62 -1.48 -17.51
N LYS A 69 -9.51 -0.59 -18.51
CA LYS A 69 -8.66 0.61 -18.43
C LYS A 69 -9.37 1.66 -17.59
N GLY A 70 -8.60 2.43 -16.81
CA GLY A 70 -9.12 3.54 -16.02
C GLY A 70 -9.74 4.68 -16.85
N PRO A 71 -10.41 5.66 -16.21
CA PRO A 71 -10.47 5.87 -14.76
C PRO A 71 -11.16 4.72 -14.02
N LEU A 72 -10.56 4.26 -12.93
CA LEU A 72 -11.10 3.16 -12.15
C LEU A 72 -12.14 3.69 -11.16
N GLU A 73 -13.29 3.01 -11.10
CA GLU A 73 -14.30 3.31 -10.09
C GLU A 73 -13.83 2.93 -8.68
N ASN A 74 -14.38 3.64 -7.69
CA ASN A 74 -14.02 3.50 -6.29
C ASN A 74 -14.26 2.07 -5.75
N PRO A 75 -13.32 1.54 -4.93
CA PRO A 75 -12.10 2.21 -4.47
C PRO A 75 -10.98 2.20 -5.53
N ALA A 76 -10.44 3.39 -5.83
CA ALA A 76 -9.18 3.57 -6.55
C ALA A 76 -8.06 3.95 -5.55
N LEU A 77 -6.80 3.77 -5.94
CA LEU A 77 -5.64 3.93 -5.06
C LEU A 77 -4.69 4.99 -5.62
N SER A 78 -4.16 5.86 -4.76
CA SER A 78 -3.24 6.94 -5.16
C SER A 78 -1.83 6.79 -4.58
N GLY A 79 -1.60 5.78 -3.75
CA GLY A 79 -0.31 5.54 -3.12
C GLY A 79 -0.39 4.47 -2.05
N TRP A 80 0.76 4.13 -1.49
CA TRP A 80 0.83 3.20 -0.37
C TRP A 80 2.12 3.37 0.44
N TRP A 81 2.07 2.90 1.68
CA TRP A 81 3.25 2.61 2.51
C TRP A 81 3.19 1.17 3.02
N VAL A 82 4.34 0.54 3.19
CA VAL A 82 4.51 -0.61 4.09
C VAL A 82 5.31 -0.13 5.29
N ILE A 83 4.72 -0.30 6.47
CA ILE A 83 5.35 0.04 7.75
C ILE A 83 5.50 -1.20 8.61
N LYS A 84 6.50 -1.20 9.48
CA LYS A 84 6.75 -2.28 10.46
C LYS A 84 6.74 -1.67 11.86
N THR A 85 5.77 -2.09 12.66
CA THR A 85 5.53 -1.57 14.01
C THR A 85 5.42 -2.71 15.02
N LYS A 86 5.39 -2.38 16.30
CA LYS A 86 5.18 -3.33 17.40
C LYS A 86 3.81 -4.01 17.30
N ASP A 87 2.77 -3.24 17.05
CA ASP A 87 1.38 -3.67 16.98
C ASP A 87 0.54 -2.71 16.10
N VAL A 88 -0.78 -2.93 16.06
CA VAL A 88 -1.72 -2.11 15.28
C VAL A 88 -1.92 -0.72 15.90
N ASP A 89 -1.78 -0.57 17.21
CA ASP A 89 -1.97 0.71 17.88
C ASP A 89 -0.85 1.67 17.48
N GLU A 90 0.41 1.21 17.49
CA GLU A 90 1.53 2.00 16.98
C GLU A 90 1.37 2.31 15.48
N ALA A 91 0.86 1.37 14.68
CA ALA A 91 0.60 1.63 13.26
C ALA A 91 -0.47 2.73 13.07
N LEU A 92 -1.53 2.73 13.89
CA LEU A 92 -2.57 3.76 13.88
C LEU A 92 -2.00 5.12 14.31
N GLU A 93 -1.12 5.17 15.30
CA GLU A 93 -0.43 6.40 15.72
C GLU A 93 0.38 7.02 14.57
N TRP A 94 1.04 6.20 13.75
CA TRP A 94 1.72 6.69 12.54
C TRP A 94 0.74 7.17 11.48
N CYS A 95 -0.35 6.44 11.23
CA CYS A 95 -1.38 6.85 10.27
C CYS A 95 -2.03 8.20 10.62
N GLN A 96 -2.20 8.50 11.91
CA GLN A 96 -2.77 9.77 12.37
C GLN A 96 -1.85 10.98 12.12
N LYS A 97 -0.56 10.76 11.84
CA LYS A 97 0.42 11.81 11.53
C LYS A 97 0.55 12.10 10.04
N ILE A 98 -0.14 11.34 9.17
CA ILE A 98 -0.09 11.55 7.72
C ILE A 98 -0.60 12.97 7.41
N PRO A 99 0.14 13.80 6.64
CA PRO A 99 -0.16 15.22 6.48
C PRO A 99 -1.31 15.51 5.49
N PHE A 100 -2.28 14.61 5.37
CA PHE A 100 -3.44 14.80 4.50
C PHE A 100 -4.45 15.78 5.12
N LYS A 101 -5.02 16.65 4.29
CA LYS A 101 -6.08 17.59 4.68
C LYS A 101 -7.49 17.04 4.40
N SER A 102 -7.59 16.05 3.51
CA SER A 102 -8.81 15.37 3.09
C SER A 102 -8.48 13.96 2.60
N GLY A 103 -9.51 13.15 2.32
CA GLY A 103 -9.34 11.77 1.85
C GLY A 103 -9.24 10.76 2.99
N GLY A 104 -8.60 9.62 2.74
CA GLY A 104 -8.46 8.57 3.74
C GLY A 104 -7.45 7.49 3.34
N VAL A 105 -7.09 6.68 4.34
CA VAL A 105 -6.22 5.53 4.15
C VAL A 105 -6.86 4.26 4.71
N GLU A 106 -6.56 3.11 4.11
CA GLU A 106 -6.89 1.79 4.65
C GLU A 106 -5.62 1.18 5.25
N LEU A 107 -5.65 0.90 6.57
CA LEU A 107 -4.57 0.23 7.27
C LEU A 107 -4.88 -1.26 7.40
N ARG A 108 -4.00 -2.14 6.92
CA ARG A 108 -4.15 -3.59 7.03
C ARG A 108 -2.86 -4.27 7.40
N ARG A 109 -2.95 -5.28 8.26
CA ARG A 109 -1.82 -6.17 8.55
C ARG A 109 -1.50 -6.99 7.30
N ILE A 110 -0.22 -7.05 6.96
CA ILE A 110 0.31 -7.95 5.94
C ILE A 110 0.42 -9.34 6.57
N ALA A 111 -0.18 -10.34 5.94
CA ALA A 111 -0.12 -11.72 6.40
C ALA A 111 1.32 -12.26 6.38
N GLU A 112 1.65 -13.04 7.39
CA GLU A 112 2.93 -13.75 7.51
C GLU A 112 2.69 -15.27 7.49
N ALA A 113 3.76 -16.03 7.27
CA ALA A 113 3.67 -17.48 7.09
C ALA A 113 2.91 -18.19 8.23
N ASP A 114 3.04 -17.68 9.44
CA ASP A 114 2.40 -18.26 10.63
C ASP A 114 0.91 -17.93 10.74
N ASP A 115 0.38 -16.99 9.94
CA ASP A 115 -1.05 -16.65 9.92
C ASP A 115 -1.89 -17.70 9.13
N PHE A 116 -1.27 -18.59 8.35
CA PHE A 116 -1.94 -19.53 7.44
C PHE A 116 -2.12 -20.96 7.98
N GLY A 117 -1.65 -21.26 9.18
CA GLY A 117 -1.80 -22.58 9.80
C GLY A 117 -1.14 -23.72 9.02
N ALA A 118 -1.71 -24.93 9.09
CA ALA A 118 -1.09 -26.15 8.58
C ALA A 118 -1.11 -26.29 7.04
N GLU A 119 -2.03 -25.60 6.36
CA GLU A 119 -2.17 -25.65 4.89
C GLU A 119 -0.98 -24.98 4.18
N PHE A 120 -0.34 -24.00 4.83
CA PHE A 120 0.90 -23.42 4.35
C PHE A 120 2.08 -24.23 4.87
N THR A 121 2.31 -25.37 4.21
CA THR A 121 3.32 -26.36 4.59
C THR A 121 4.73 -25.76 4.68
N ASP A 122 5.63 -26.41 5.42
CA ASP A 122 7.02 -25.96 5.56
C ASP A 122 7.75 -25.82 4.22
N GLU A 123 7.42 -26.68 3.24
CA GLU A 123 7.95 -26.58 1.87
C GLU A 123 7.47 -25.31 1.16
N LEU A 124 6.18 -24.98 1.29
CA LEU A 124 5.62 -23.74 0.71
C LEU A 124 6.18 -22.50 1.40
N LYS A 125 6.36 -22.53 2.73
CA LYS A 125 7.01 -21.47 3.51
C LYS A 125 8.45 -21.23 3.03
N ALA A 126 9.26 -22.28 2.93
CA ALA A 126 10.65 -22.18 2.50
C ALA A 126 10.78 -21.64 1.07
N ARG A 127 9.89 -22.06 0.17
CA ARG A 127 9.84 -21.55 -1.20
C ARG A 127 9.49 -20.07 -1.25
N GLU A 128 8.53 -19.63 -0.44
CA GLU A 128 8.11 -18.22 -0.36
C GLU A 128 9.22 -17.32 0.20
N GLU A 129 9.91 -17.78 1.24
CA GLU A 129 11.04 -17.07 1.83
C GLU A 129 12.23 -16.94 0.85
N ALA A 130 12.56 -18.01 0.13
CA ALA A 130 13.59 -17.98 -0.91
C ALA A 130 13.27 -16.96 -2.01
N MET A 131 12.03 -16.96 -2.54
CA MET A 131 11.60 -15.99 -3.55
C MET A 131 11.65 -14.54 -3.03
N ARG A 132 11.30 -14.29 -1.76
CA ARG A 132 11.41 -12.95 -1.16
C ARG A 132 12.86 -12.48 -1.03
N GLY A 133 13.81 -13.40 -0.83
CA GLY A 133 15.24 -13.08 -0.78
C GLY A 133 15.79 -12.66 -2.15
N GLU A 134 15.30 -13.25 -3.24
CA GLU A 134 15.72 -12.94 -4.61
C GLU A 134 15.15 -11.60 -5.12
N ALA A 135 13.96 -11.20 -4.64
CA ALA A 135 13.28 -9.98 -5.08
C ALA A 135 13.75 -8.69 -4.39
N ARG A 136 14.72 -8.76 -3.47
CA ARG A 136 15.21 -7.64 -2.64
C ARG A 136 16.53 -7.07 -3.13
#